data_AF-A0A229SEQ1-F1
#
_entry.id   AF-A0A229SEQ1-F1
#
_cell.length_a   1.000
_cell.length_b   1.000
_cell.length_c   1.000
_cell.angle_alpha   90.00
_cell.angle_beta   90.00
_cell.angle_gamma   90.00
#
_symmetry.space_group_name_H-M   'P 1'
#
loop_
_entity.id
_entity.type
_entity.pdbx_description
1 polymer ?
#
loop_
_entity_poly.entity_id
_entity_poly.type
_entity_poly.pdbx_seq_one_letter_code
_entity_poly.pdbx_strand_id
1 'polypeptide(L)'
;MNEHGTGRLLRPVVLVIALVHLVLGVLGFFFLPEANQTGENTVWIFSATGMLNVIRTLIGVLGVVAVLKPAAIYGYCWMVFVAFAGLTAFGVLSAATSSAGDAVNFNWADNVLHALTSLSALIAGIVLVRRPSRERTGRRADV
;
A
#
# COMPACT_ATOMS: atom_id res chain seq x y z
N MET A 1 -19.24 19.38 6.77
CA MET A 1 -18.18 18.39 6.47
C MET A 1 -18.16 18.22 4.95
N ASN A 2 -17.08 18.64 4.29
CA ASN A 2 -17.11 19.03 2.88
C ASN A 2 -16.95 17.81 1.94
N GLU A 3 -18.06 17.20 1.54
CA GLU A 3 -18.09 15.98 0.70
C GLU A 3 -17.41 16.17 -0.67
N HIS A 4 -17.34 17.41 -1.18
CA HIS A 4 -16.67 17.74 -2.44
C HIS A 4 -15.14 17.60 -2.40
N GLY A 5 -14.52 17.71 -1.23
CA GLY A 5 -13.06 17.65 -1.06
C GLY A 5 -12.53 16.21 -0.97
N THR A 6 -13.20 15.36 -0.19
CA THR A 6 -12.77 13.99 0.10
C THR A 6 -12.66 13.16 -1.18
N GLY A 7 -13.56 13.39 -2.14
CA GLY A 7 -13.53 12.67 -3.41
C GLY A 7 -12.36 13.03 -4.33
N ARG A 8 -11.85 14.26 -4.21
CA ARG A 8 -10.72 14.76 -4.99
C ARG A 8 -9.38 14.24 -4.45
N LEU A 9 -9.32 13.90 -3.16
CA LEU A 9 -8.09 13.47 -2.47
C LEU A 9 -7.76 11.98 -2.63
N LEU A 10 -8.69 11.13 -3.09
CA LEU A 10 -8.44 9.68 -3.21
C LEU A 10 -7.34 9.33 -4.22
N ARG A 11 -7.35 9.95 -5.40
CA ARG A 11 -6.31 9.71 -6.41
C ARG A 11 -4.92 10.13 -5.92
N PRO A 12 -4.74 11.34 -5.36
CA PRO A 12 -3.49 11.72 -4.70
C PRO A 12 -3.03 10.75 -3.62
N VAL A 13 -3.91 10.29 -2.73
CA VAL A 13 -3.55 9.34 -1.66
C VAL A 13 -3.02 8.02 -2.25
N VAL A 14 -3.74 7.46 -3.22
CA VAL A 14 -3.32 6.21 -3.88
C VAL A 14 -2.00 6.42 -4.62
N LEU A 15 -1.81 7.57 -5.27
CA LEU A 15 -0.55 7.88 -5.95
C LEU A 15 0.61 8.01 -4.97
N VAL A 16 0.42 8.66 -3.81
CA VAL A 16 1.47 8.77 -2.79
C VAL A 16 1.86 7.39 -2.26
N ILE A 17 0.87 6.54 -1.93
CA ILE A 17 1.13 5.15 -1.52
C ILE A 17 1.94 4.43 -2.60
N ALA A 18 1.50 4.52 -3.86
CA ALA A 18 2.14 3.87 -4.99
C ALA A 18 3.60 4.33 -5.15
N LEU A 19 3.85 5.64 -5.12
CA LEU A 19 5.19 6.20 -5.30
C LEU A 19 6.12 5.87 -4.15
N VAL A 20 5.67 5.93 -2.90
CA VAL A 20 6.49 5.57 -1.73
C VAL A 20 6.98 4.13 -1.85
N HIS A 21 6.07 3.19 -2.14
CA HIS A 21 6.45 1.78 -2.27
C HIS A 21 7.28 1.53 -3.52
N LEU A 22 6.96 2.16 -4.65
CA LEU A 22 7.73 2.00 -5.87
C LEU A 22 9.18 2.49 -5.69
N VAL A 23 9.36 3.67 -5.09
CA VAL A 23 10.70 4.24 -4.85
C VAL A 23 11.49 3.36 -3.90
N LEU A 24 10.92 2.96 -2.76
CA LEU A 24 11.61 2.09 -1.80
C LEU A 24 11.94 0.72 -2.41
N GLY A 25 11.02 0.14 -3.20
CA GLY A 25 11.23 -1.14 -3.85
C GLY A 25 12.33 -1.09 -4.90
N VAL A 26 12.27 -0.12 -5.81
CA VAL A 26 13.27 0.05 -6.88
C VAL A 26 14.63 0.40 -6.31
N LEU A 27 14.71 1.37 -5.40
CA LEU A 27 15.98 1.74 -4.77
C LEU A 27 16.57 0.57 -3.97
N GLY A 28 15.74 -0.23 -3.30
CA GLY A 28 16.20 -1.37 -2.52
C GLY A 28 16.97 -2.41 -3.33
N PHE A 29 16.67 -2.59 -4.62
CA PHE A 29 17.44 -3.50 -5.49
C PHE A 29 18.91 -3.08 -5.68
N PHE A 30 19.25 -1.80 -5.47
CA PHE A 30 20.64 -1.32 -5.53
C PHE A 30 21.42 -1.59 -4.23
N PHE A 31 20.75 -2.03 -3.17
CA PHE A 31 21.35 -2.33 -1.85
C PHE A 31 21.18 -3.81 -1.49
N LEU A 32 20.99 -4.69 -2.46
CA LEU A 32 20.89 -6.13 -2.24
C LEU A 32 22.26 -6.71 -1.81
N PRO A 33 22.33 -7.44 -0.69
CA PRO A 33 23.55 -8.13 -0.27
C PRO A 33 23.68 -9.51 -0.93
N GLU A 34 24.82 -10.15 -0.70
CA GLU A 34 25.00 -11.58 -0.99
C GLU A 34 24.29 -12.49 0.04
N ALA A 35 23.97 -11.98 1.24
CA ALA A 35 23.28 -12.71 2.32
C ALA A 35 22.17 -11.88 3.00
N ASN A 36 21.00 -12.48 3.26
CA ASN A 36 19.81 -11.80 3.81
C ASN A 36 19.89 -11.57 5.33
N GLN A 37 20.82 -10.74 5.82
CA GLN A 37 20.88 -10.38 7.25
C GLN A 37 20.00 -9.15 7.59
N THR A 38 19.42 -9.14 8.80
CA THR A 38 18.55 -8.06 9.29
C THR A 38 19.37 -6.81 9.60
N GLY A 39 18.96 -5.65 9.08
CA GLY A 39 19.56 -4.35 9.43
C GLY A 39 20.86 -4.00 8.68
N GLU A 40 21.43 -4.92 7.92
CA GLU A 40 22.62 -4.62 7.09
C GLU A 40 22.26 -3.89 5.78
N ASN A 41 21.02 -4.05 5.29
CA ASN A 41 20.60 -3.54 3.99
C ASN A 41 19.40 -2.63 4.17
N THR A 42 19.62 -1.32 4.10
CA THR A 42 18.55 -0.35 4.22
C THR A 42 18.57 0.70 3.13
N VAL A 43 17.37 1.07 2.67
CA VAL A 43 17.15 2.36 2.02
C VAL A 43 16.71 3.29 3.13
N TRP A 44 17.65 4.13 3.59
CA TRP A 44 17.49 4.96 4.78
C TRP A 44 17.23 4.11 6.04
N ILE A 45 16.00 4.10 6.57
CA ILE A 45 15.61 3.30 7.73
C ILE A 45 14.82 2.04 7.37
N PHE A 46 14.47 1.86 6.10
CA PHE A 46 13.64 0.75 5.63
C PHE A 46 14.50 -0.40 5.14
N SER A 47 14.13 -1.63 5.50
CA SER A 47 14.88 -2.82 5.06
C SER A 47 14.81 -2.97 3.54
N ALA A 48 15.89 -3.43 2.92
CA ALA A 48 16.05 -3.54 1.47
C ALA A 48 16.27 -5.00 1.03
N THR A 49 15.48 -5.93 1.56
CA THR A 49 15.59 -7.36 1.23
C THR A 49 14.92 -7.68 -0.11
N GLY A 50 15.41 -8.71 -0.81
CA GLY A 50 14.91 -9.04 -2.16
C GLY A 50 13.39 -9.25 -2.21
N MET A 51 12.84 -10.04 -1.28
CA MET A 51 11.39 -10.28 -1.22
C MET A 51 10.60 -9.00 -0.96
N LEU A 52 11.07 -8.16 -0.04
CA LEU A 52 10.40 -6.91 0.31
C LEU A 52 10.46 -5.89 -0.84
N ASN A 53 11.59 -5.82 -1.55
CA ASN A 53 11.75 -4.97 -2.72
C ASN A 53 10.81 -5.37 -3.85
N VAL A 54 10.64 -6.68 -4.09
CA VAL A 54 9.65 -7.21 -5.04
C VAL A 54 8.23 -6.81 -4.65
N ILE A 55 7.82 -7.07 -3.40
CA ILE A 55 6.48 -6.73 -2.92
C ILE A 55 6.21 -5.23 -3.09
N ARG A 56 7.14 -4.38 -2.65
CA ARG A 56 7.02 -2.91 -2.75
C ARG A 56 6.92 -2.42 -4.18
N THR A 57 7.73 -2.98 -5.08
CA THR A 57 7.72 -2.63 -6.50
C THR A 57 6.39 -3.03 -7.14
N LEU A 58 5.90 -4.25 -6.88
CA LEU A 58 4.62 -4.72 -7.42
C LEU A 58 3.46 -3.86 -6.94
N ILE A 59 3.39 -3.56 -5.64
CA ILE A 59 2.38 -2.67 -5.07
C ILE A 59 2.46 -1.28 -5.72
N GLY A 60 3.67 -0.73 -5.85
CA GLY A 60 3.90 0.56 -6.47
C GLY A 60 3.42 0.63 -7.92
N VAL A 61 3.79 -0.34 -8.75
CA VAL A 61 3.37 -0.44 -10.15
C VAL A 61 1.85 -0.58 -10.25
N LEU A 62 1.25 -1.49 -9.48
CA LEU A 62 -0.20 -1.68 -9.47
C LEU A 62 -0.94 -0.39 -9.05
N GLY A 63 -0.39 0.36 -8.11
CA GLY A 63 -0.94 1.63 -7.66
C GLY A 63 -0.89 2.71 -8.73
N VAL A 64 0.24 2.84 -9.44
CA VAL A 64 0.36 3.75 -10.59
C VAL A 64 -0.67 3.38 -11.66
N VAL A 65 -0.77 2.10 -12.02
CA VAL A 65 -1.77 1.61 -12.99
C VAL A 65 -3.20 1.90 -12.52
N ALA A 66 -3.49 1.72 -11.23
CA ALA A 66 -4.81 1.99 -10.67
C ALA A 66 -5.19 3.48 -10.74
N VAL A 67 -4.23 4.40 -10.53
CA VAL A 67 -4.48 5.84 -10.68
C VAL A 67 -4.82 6.21 -12.13
N LEU A 68 -4.22 5.52 -13.11
CA LEU A 68 -4.53 5.69 -14.53
C LEU A 68 -5.89 5.10 -14.92
N LYS A 69 -6.40 4.11 -14.18
CA LYS A 69 -7.66 3.40 -14.45
C LYS A 69 -8.61 3.52 -13.25
N PRO A 70 -9.50 4.52 -13.20
CA PRO A 70 -10.30 4.83 -12.00
C PRO A 70 -11.14 3.66 -11.46
N ALA A 71 -11.60 2.77 -12.35
CA ALA A 71 -12.33 1.57 -11.98
C ALA A 71 -11.51 0.57 -11.14
N ALA A 72 -10.17 0.58 -11.27
CA ALA A 72 -9.28 -0.32 -10.54
C ALA A 72 -8.93 0.17 -9.13
N ILE A 73 -9.17 1.46 -8.82
CA ILE A 73 -8.79 2.07 -7.52
C ILE A 73 -9.43 1.33 -6.35
N TYR A 74 -10.70 0.95 -6.47
CA TYR A 74 -11.41 0.26 -5.40
C TYR A 74 -10.77 -1.10 -5.07
N GLY A 75 -10.52 -1.92 -6.09
CA GLY A 75 -9.87 -3.22 -5.93
C GLY A 75 -8.45 -3.08 -5.39
N TYR A 76 -7.70 -2.09 -5.88
CA TYR A 76 -6.36 -1.79 -5.39
C TYR A 76 -6.36 -1.45 -3.89
N CYS A 77 -7.26 -0.57 -3.42
CA CYS A 77 -7.32 -0.21 -2.00
C CYS A 77 -7.55 -1.42 -1.09
N TRP A 78 -8.45 -2.33 -1.46
CA TRP A 78 -8.71 -3.55 -0.68
C TRP A 78 -7.53 -4.51 -0.69
N MET A 79 -6.92 -4.72 -1.86
CA MET A 79 -5.72 -5.55 -2.00
C MET A 79 -4.58 -5.02 -1.11
N VAL A 80 -4.29 -3.72 -1.17
CA VAL A 80 -3.25 -3.07 -0.34
C VAL A 80 -3.59 -3.19 1.15
N PHE A 81 -4.84 -2.92 1.53
CA PHE A 81 -5.26 -3.06 2.92
C PHE A 81 -4.97 -4.46 3.47
N VAL A 82 -5.43 -5.51 2.77
CA VAL A 82 -5.25 -6.90 3.22
C VAL A 82 -3.78 -7.30 3.24
N ALA A 83 -3.03 -6.99 2.17
CA ALA A 83 -1.62 -7.35 2.08
C ALA A 83 -0.79 -6.71 3.20
N PHE A 84 -0.93 -5.40 3.42
CA PHE A 84 -0.15 -4.70 4.43
C PHE A 84 -0.68 -4.90 5.86
N ALA A 85 -1.98 -5.20 6.05
CA ALA A 85 -2.47 -5.65 7.34
C ALA A 85 -1.83 -6.99 7.73
N GLY A 86 -1.77 -7.94 6.79
CA GLY A 86 -1.09 -9.22 6.98
C GLY A 86 0.40 -9.05 7.28
N LEU A 87 1.09 -8.19 6.51
CA LEU A 87 2.51 -7.92 6.72
C LEU A 87 2.78 -7.23 8.08
N THR A 88 1.88 -6.34 8.51
CA THR A 88 1.95 -5.70 9.84
C THR A 88 1.76 -6.73 10.95
N ALA A 89 0.73 -7.57 10.84
CA ALA A 89 0.47 -8.63 11.82
C ALA A 89 1.62 -9.62 11.91
N PHE A 90 2.19 -10.01 10.76
CA PHE A 90 3.37 -10.87 10.70
C PHE A 90 4.57 -10.21 11.40
N GLY A 91 4.84 -8.93 11.13
CA GLY A 91 5.93 -8.20 11.77
C GLY A 91 5.79 -8.10 13.29
N VAL A 92 4.58 -7.77 13.77
CA VAL A 92 4.29 -7.73 15.22
C VAL A 92 4.46 -9.10 15.86
N LEU A 93 3.96 -10.16 15.22
CA LEU A 93 4.07 -11.52 15.74
C LEU A 93 5.51 -12.03 15.75
N SER A 94 6.28 -11.72 14.70
CA SER A 94 7.71 -12.05 14.60
C SER A 94 8.50 -11.37 15.73
N ALA A 95 8.25 -10.08 15.96
CA ALA A 95 8.85 -9.34 17.07
C ALA A 95 8.45 -9.91 18.44
N ALA A 96 7.18 -10.29 18.61
CA ALA A 96 6.67 -10.82 19.89
C ALA A 96 7.19 -12.23 20.22
N THR A 97 7.49 -13.04 19.20
CA THR A 97 7.90 -14.44 19.38
C THR A 97 9.41 -14.66 19.26
N SER A 98 10.19 -13.61 18.97
CA SER A 98 11.61 -13.72 18.59
C SER A 98 11.87 -14.72 17.45
N SER A 99 10.81 -15.10 16.72
CA SER A 99 10.91 -15.92 15.53
C SER A 99 11.25 -14.94 14.42
N ALA A 100 12.55 -14.76 14.16
CA ALA A 100 13.02 -14.09 12.95
C ALA A 100 12.52 -14.94 11.77
N GLY A 101 11.35 -14.59 11.24
CA GLY A 101 10.83 -15.18 10.03
C GLY A 101 11.73 -14.72 8.89
N ASP A 102 12.78 -15.49 8.63
CA ASP A 102 13.86 -15.22 7.67
C ASP A 102 13.36 -14.99 6.23
N ALA A 103 12.07 -15.27 5.97
CA ALA A 103 11.45 -15.14 4.66
C ALA A 103 11.29 -13.70 4.14
N VAL A 104 11.12 -12.70 5.02
CA VAL A 104 10.88 -11.29 4.57
C VAL A 104 11.81 -10.28 5.25
N ASN A 105 12.37 -10.65 6.41
CA ASN A 105 13.45 -9.95 7.12
C ASN A 105 13.33 -8.41 7.08
N PHE A 106 12.40 -7.86 7.87
CA PHE A 106 12.10 -6.43 7.93
C PHE A 106 12.04 -5.91 9.37
N ASN A 107 12.27 -4.61 9.55
CA ASN A 107 12.44 -3.97 10.84
C ASN A 107 11.17 -3.23 11.30
N TRP A 108 11.25 -2.52 12.43
CA TRP A 108 10.12 -1.77 12.98
C TRP A 108 9.66 -0.59 12.11
N ALA A 109 10.57 0.09 11.41
CA ALA A 109 10.20 1.16 10.48
C ALA A 109 9.35 0.62 9.33
N ASP A 110 9.71 -0.56 8.80
CA ASP A 110 8.91 -1.24 7.78
C ASP A 110 7.51 -1.57 8.32
N ASN A 111 7.44 -2.08 9.55
CA ASN A 111 6.17 -2.43 10.19
C ASN A 111 5.23 -1.23 10.37
N VAL A 112 5.79 -0.08 10.78
CA VAL A 112 5.03 1.18 10.88
C VAL A 112 4.55 1.64 9.50
N LEU A 113 5.41 1.59 8.48
CA LEU A 113 5.02 1.93 7.11
C LEU A 113 3.88 1.02 6.61
N HIS A 114 3.94 -0.28 6.90
CA HIS A 114 2.89 -1.23 6.53
C HIS A 114 1.56 -0.89 7.22
N ALA A 115 1.58 -0.57 8.52
CA ALA A 115 0.39 -0.20 9.26
C ALA A 115 -0.26 1.07 8.70
N LEU A 116 0.54 2.13 8.46
CA LEU A 116 0.05 3.39 7.91
C LEU A 116 -0.50 3.22 6.49
N THR A 117 0.15 2.39 5.68
CA THR A 117 -0.28 2.07 4.31
C THR A 117 -1.61 1.32 4.31
N SER A 118 -1.73 0.30 5.15
CA SER A 118 -2.94 -0.49 5.34
C SER A 118 -4.11 0.40 5.77
N LEU A 119 -3.90 1.24 6.79
CA LEU A 119 -4.93 2.15 7.29
C LEU A 119 -5.36 3.18 6.23
N SER A 120 -4.40 3.78 5.52
CA SER A 120 -4.69 4.75 4.45
C SER A 120 -5.51 4.12 3.32
N ALA A 121 -5.17 2.89 2.93
CA ALA A 121 -5.88 2.14 1.89
C ALA A 121 -7.29 1.75 2.34
N LEU A 122 -7.47 1.32 3.60
CA LEU A 122 -8.77 1.01 4.17
C LEU A 122 -9.69 2.24 4.17
N ILE A 123 -9.19 3.38 4.67
CA ILE A 123 -9.93 4.64 4.70
C ILE A 123 -10.34 5.04 3.28
N ALA A 124 -9.40 4.98 2.32
CA ALA A 124 -9.69 5.27 0.92
C ALA A 124 -10.78 4.33 0.35
N GLY A 125 -10.67 3.02 0.61
CA GLY A 125 -11.66 2.02 0.18
C GLY A 125 -13.06 2.30 0.72
N ILE A 126 -13.18 2.58 2.03
CA ILE A 126 -14.46 2.90 2.67
C ILE A 126 -15.07 4.19 2.08
N VAL A 127 -14.26 5.22 1.86
CA VAL A 127 -14.71 6.48 1.24
C VAL A 127 -15.23 6.25 -0.19
N LEU A 128 -14.62 5.33 -0.95
CA LEU A 128 -15.10 4.97 -2.30
C LEU A 128 -16.48 4.32 -2.26
N VAL A 129 -16.76 3.41 -1.33
CA VAL A 129 -18.08 2.74 -1.18
C VAL A 129 -19.18 3.73 -0.85
N ARG A 130 -18.87 4.74 -0.03
CA ARG A 130 -19.85 5.73 0.44
C ARG A 130 -20.25 6.76 -0.62
N ARG A 131 -19.70 6.72 -1.85
CA ARG A 131 -20.12 7.64 -2.91
C ARG A 131 -21.47 7.19 -3.49
N PRO A 132 -22.55 7.97 -3.34
CA PRO A 132 -23.80 7.64 -4.00
C PRO A 132 -23.61 7.68 -5.52
N SER A 133 -24.00 6.60 -6.20
CA SER A 133 -24.07 6.54 -7.67
C SER A 133 -25.03 7.63 -8.15
N ARG A 134 -24.50 8.77 -8.58
CA ARG A 134 -25.31 9.92 -9.04
C ARG A 134 -25.89 9.74 -10.44
N GLU A 135 -25.95 8.50 -10.94
CA GLU A 135 -26.44 8.16 -12.27
C GLU A 135 -27.56 7.13 -12.21
N ARG A 136 -28.78 7.58 -11.84
CA ARG A 136 -30.02 6.89 -12.23
C ARG A 136 -31.28 7.75 -12.23
N THR A 137 -31.19 9.05 -11.98
CA THR A 137 -32.37 9.94 -11.87
C THR A 137 -32.68 10.71 -13.16
N GLY A 138 -31.79 10.76 -14.15
CA GLY A 138 -32.01 11.52 -15.39
C GLY A 138 -32.72 10.76 -16.53
N ARG A 139 -32.75 9.43 -16.52
CA ARG A 139 -33.19 8.63 -17.69
C ARG A 139 -34.67 8.19 -17.65
N ARG A 140 -35.43 8.57 -16.64
CA ARG A 140 -36.86 8.21 -16.49
C ARG A 140 -37.83 9.38 -16.69
N ALA A 141 -37.34 10.57 -17.01
CA ALA A 141 -38.20 11.74 -17.23
C ALA A 141 -38.61 11.93 -18.70
N ASP A 142 -38.09 11.13 -19.63
CA ASP A 142 -38.25 11.33 -21.08
C ASP A 142 -38.93 10.16 -21.82
N VAL A 143 -39.82 9.39 -21.15
CA VAL A 143 -40.63 8.35 -21.80
C VAL A 143 -42.10 8.51 -21.46
#